data_AF-A0A931UVL7-F1
#
_entry.id   AF-A0A931UVL7-F1
#
_cell.length_a   1.000
_cell.length_b   1.000
_cell.length_c   1.000
_cell.angle_alpha   90.00
_cell.angle_beta   90.00
_cell.angle_gamma   90.00
#
_symmetry.space_group_name_H-M   'P 1'
#
loop_
_entity.id
_entity.type
_entity.pdbx_description
1 polymer ?
#
loop_
_entity_poly.entity_id
_entity_poly.type
_entity_poly.pdbx_seq_one_letter_code
_entity_poly.pdbx_strand_id
1 'polypeptide(L)'
;MPTAVVATVLGTLGIAWNERGLTRVLLPLVRDGDDDEDAMTRALRRLDRVGALDAIGSGWAERLAAHLSGEPVHYDDLRIDASAVTPFARRVYDAARAIPRGTTITYAELARAVGTGAARAVGVALGRNPTPIVVPCHRIVASDGAGGFSAPGGASTKAQLLAIEGGSLDDETHRAARRHLARVDPELAKLVRAIPCTLPVRPNGNLFRTIVRAITGQQLSTKAAATIFARLEAALAIGGDARWQGQGGARWPDDAPSRVLGADEAALRAVGLSAAKAASIRDLAQRVSSGALDLVRIVRAPDERVVDALTAVRGIGRWTAEMLLIFDLGRPDVLPVDDLGVRKGLQKVHGLRALPDAETVTRRAEAWRPFRSIGSWYLWRALDATPT
;
A
#
# COMPACT_ATOMS: atom_id res chain seq x y z
N MET A 1 34.68 7.83 -6.17
CA MET A 1 33.49 7.15 -5.73
C MET A 1 32.89 6.49 -6.95
N PRO A 2 32.92 5.17 -7.01
CA PRO A 2 32.08 4.44 -7.95
C PRO A 2 30.61 4.83 -7.75
N THR A 3 29.88 4.83 -8.87
CA THR A 3 28.49 5.24 -8.95
C THR A 3 27.70 4.28 -9.82
N ALA A 4 26.42 4.15 -9.53
CA ALA A 4 25.47 3.40 -10.36
C ALA A 4 24.20 4.22 -10.56
N VAL A 5 23.58 4.04 -11.71
CA VAL A 5 22.26 4.56 -12.03
C VAL A 5 21.38 3.37 -12.35
N VAL A 6 20.17 3.35 -11.78
CA VAL A 6 19.22 2.25 -12.00
C VAL A 6 17.81 2.80 -12.21
N ALA A 7 17.12 2.28 -13.22
CA ALA A 7 15.73 2.59 -13.47
C ALA A 7 14.85 1.91 -12.40
N THR A 8 13.92 2.65 -11.82
CA THR A 8 13.02 2.15 -10.77
C THR A 8 11.59 2.64 -10.98
N VAL A 9 10.64 2.08 -10.22
CA VAL A 9 9.23 2.49 -10.25
C VAL A 9 8.97 3.94 -9.84
N LEU A 10 9.94 4.60 -9.18
CA LEU A 10 9.85 6.00 -8.80
C LEU A 10 10.54 6.94 -9.80
N GLY A 11 11.17 6.39 -10.83
CA GLY A 11 12.09 7.10 -11.73
C GLY A 11 13.54 6.63 -11.55
N THR A 12 14.48 7.36 -12.14
CA THR A 12 15.90 7.01 -12.14
C THR A 12 16.55 7.25 -10.77
N LEU A 13 17.15 6.21 -10.18
CA LEU A 13 17.84 6.25 -8.89
C LEU A 13 19.36 6.34 -9.10
N GLY A 14 20.03 7.24 -8.38
CA GLY A 14 21.48 7.38 -8.38
C GLY A 14 22.12 6.93 -7.07
N ILE A 15 23.24 6.23 -7.15
CA ILE A 15 23.92 5.66 -5.98
C ILE A 15 25.41 5.95 -6.07
N ALA A 16 26.06 6.29 -4.94
CA ALA A 16 27.50 6.47 -4.85
C ALA A 16 28.09 5.80 -3.59
N TRP A 17 29.33 5.30 -3.71
CA TRP A 17 30.02 4.62 -2.62
C TRP A 17 31.54 4.79 -2.61
N ASN A 18 32.16 4.34 -1.52
CA ASN A 18 33.60 4.18 -1.37
C ASN A 18 33.92 2.92 -0.55
N GLU A 19 35.21 2.68 -0.29
CA GLU A 19 35.70 1.53 0.50
C GLU A 19 35.12 1.43 1.92
N ARG A 20 34.60 2.53 2.48
CA ARG A 20 34.02 2.58 3.82
C ARG A 20 32.52 2.28 3.83
N GLY A 21 31.85 2.40 2.69
CA GLY A 21 30.41 2.17 2.59
C GLY A 21 29.68 3.07 1.59
N LEU A 22 28.35 3.02 1.69
CA LEU A 22 27.42 3.85 0.93
C LEU A 22 27.53 5.31 1.37
N THR A 23 27.75 6.19 0.40
CA THR A 23 27.96 7.61 0.65
C THR A 23 26.76 8.43 0.21
N ARG A 24 26.06 8.03 -0.87
CA ARG A 24 24.84 8.72 -1.35
C ARG A 24 23.81 7.79 -1.96
N VAL A 25 22.54 8.12 -1.72
CA VAL A 25 21.39 7.69 -2.51
C VAL A 25 20.62 8.92 -2.95
N LEU A 26 20.51 9.11 -4.26
CA LEU A 26 19.73 10.17 -4.89
C LEU A 26 18.43 9.57 -5.40
N LEU A 27 17.31 9.94 -4.74
CA LEU A 27 15.98 9.60 -5.23
C LEU A 27 15.66 10.38 -6.52
N PRO A 28 14.74 9.87 -7.34
CA PRO A 28 14.34 10.51 -8.60
C PRO A 28 14.00 11.98 -8.40
N LEU A 29 14.58 12.83 -9.26
CA LEU A 29 14.44 14.28 -9.20
C LEU A 29 13.07 14.67 -9.77
N VAL A 30 12.01 14.58 -8.97
CA VAL A 30 10.71 15.12 -9.41
C VAL A 30 10.76 16.64 -9.39
N ARG A 31 11.11 17.22 -10.54
CA ARG A 31 10.67 18.53 -11.04
C ARG A 31 10.76 18.49 -12.56
N ASP A 32 9.61 18.45 -13.20
CA ASP A 32 9.40 18.80 -14.61
C ASP A 32 9.89 17.82 -15.70
N GLY A 33 9.79 16.50 -15.48
CA GLY A 33 9.75 15.52 -16.57
C GLY A 33 11.09 15.14 -17.23
N ASP A 34 12.23 15.53 -16.65
CA ASP A 34 13.59 15.23 -17.12
C ASP A 34 14.38 14.39 -16.08
N ASP A 35 13.82 13.27 -15.59
CA ASP A 35 14.51 12.31 -14.71
C ASP A 35 15.15 11.14 -15.50
N ASP A 36 15.80 11.48 -16.62
CA ASP A 36 16.56 10.53 -17.42
C ASP A 36 17.92 10.13 -16.79
N GLU A 37 18.51 9.06 -17.31
CA GLU A 37 19.79 8.51 -16.86
C GLU A 37 20.92 9.55 -16.91
N ASP A 38 20.87 10.44 -17.89
CA ASP A 38 21.86 11.48 -18.11
C ASP A 38 21.78 12.58 -17.04
N ALA A 39 20.58 13.00 -16.65
CA ALA A 39 20.37 13.96 -15.57
C ALA A 39 20.88 13.42 -14.23
N MET A 40 20.57 12.17 -13.92
CA MET A 40 21.05 11.52 -12.71
C MET A 40 22.57 11.34 -12.72
N THR A 41 23.14 10.95 -13.85
CA THR A 41 24.60 10.86 -14.04
C THR A 41 25.28 12.20 -13.83
N ARG A 42 24.72 13.30 -14.37
CA ARG A 42 25.23 14.66 -14.13
C ARG A 42 25.15 15.05 -12.64
N ALA A 43 24.06 14.71 -11.96
CA ALA A 43 23.91 14.97 -10.53
C ALA A 43 24.95 14.22 -9.69
N LEU A 44 25.22 12.94 -10.03
CA LEU A 44 26.24 12.13 -9.36
C LEU A 44 27.66 12.68 -9.59
N ARG A 45 27.98 13.13 -10.82
CA ARG A 45 29.29 13.71 -11.15
C ARG A 45 29.60 15.00 -10.37
N ARG A 46 28.57 15.73 -9.94
CA ARG A 46 28.71 16.95 -9.12
C ARG A 46 29.07 16.68 -7.66
N LEU A 47 29.03 15.42 -7.19
CA LEU A 47 29.28 15.06 -5.79
C LEU A 47 30.77 14.92 -5.39
N ASP A 48 31.69 15.43 -6.20
CA ASP A 48 33.15 15.39 -6.05
C ASP A 48 33.82 13.98 -6.03
N ARG A 49 34.81 13.85 -6.93
CA ARG A 49 35.88 12.82 -7.09
C ARG A 49 35.45 11.38 -7.39
N VAL A 50 35.50 11.05 -8.69
CA VAL A 50 35.35 9.72 -9.31
C VAL A 50 36.64 8.88 -9.18
N GLY A 51 36.74 8.07 -8.13
CA GLY A 51 37.59 6.87 -8.04
C GLY A 51 36.92 5.61 -8.63
N ALA A 52 37.76 4.64 -9.04
CA ALA A 52 37.44 3.43 -9.78
C ALA A 52 36.52 2.43 -9.04
N LEU A 53 35.88 1.55 -9.81
CA LEU A 53 35.01 0.45 -9.37
C LEU A 53 35.77 -0.52 -8.45
N ASP A 54 35.28 -0.73 -7.23
CA ASP A 54 35.65 -1.87 -6.40
C ASP A 54 34.47 -2.86 -6.26
N ALA A 55 34.79 -4.09 -5.87
CA ALA A 55 33.85 -5.21 -5.76
C ALA A 55 32.86 -5.11 -4.58
N ILE A 56 32.92 -4.07 -3.73
CA ILE A 56 32.09 -3.96 -2.52
C ILE A 56 30.65 -3.49 -2.86
N GLY A 57 30.46 -2.81 -3.98
CA GLY A 57 29.17 -2.18 -4.35
C GLY A 57 28.32 -2.89 -5.41
N SER A 58 28.75 -4.03 -5.96
CA SER A 58 28.12 -4.69 -7.12
C SER A 58 26.71 -5.26 -6.88
N GLY A 59 26.16 -5.12 -5.68
CA GLY A 59 24.79 -5.54 -5.34
C GLY A 59 23.92 -4.44 -4.75
N TRP A 60 24.42 -3.20 -4.60
CA TRP A 60 23.69 -2.16 -3.88
C TRP A 60 22.60 -1.53 -4.73
N ALA A 61 22.88 -1.34 -6.02
CA ALA A 61 21.89 -0.85 -6.98
C ALA A 61 20.75 -1.84 -7.16
N GLU A 62 21.08 -3.12 -7.27
CA GLU A 62 20.16 -4.23 -7.39
C GLU A 62 19.27 -4.34 -6.16
N ARG A 63 19.84 -4.21 -4.95
CA ARG A 63 19.07 -4.28 -3.69
C ARG A 63 18.16 -3.08 -3.49
N LEU A 64 18.61 -1.87 -3.84
CA LEU A 64 17.75 -0.68 -3.78
C LEU A 64 16.65 -0.74 -4.84
N ALA A 65 16.94 -1.24 -6.04
CA ALA A 65 15.94 -1.49 -7.08
C ALA A 65 14.93 -2.57 -6.66
N ALA A 66 15.38 -3.68 -6.06
CA ALA A 66 14.53 -4.72 -5.50
C ALA A 66 13.62 -4.17 -4.39
N HIS A 67 14.17 -3.36 -3.48
CA HIS A 67 13.37 -2.68 -2.46
C HIS A 67 12.28 -1.80 -3.08
N LEU A 68 12.63 -0.96 -4.04
CA LEU A 68 11.69 -0.09 -4.75
C LEU A 68 10.67 -0.88 -5.58
N SER A 69 11.01 -2.10 -5.96
CA SER A 69 10.10 -3.07 -6.59
C SER A 69 9.20 -3.80 -5.58
N GLY A 70 9.26 -3.44 -4.29
CA GLY A 70 8.41 -3.96 -3.24
C GLY A 70 8.94 -5.23 -2.55
N GLU A 71 10.15 -5.67 -2.89
CA GLU A 71 10.75 -6.84 -2.24
C GLU A 71 11.15 -6.56 -0.78
N PRO A 72 11.07 -7.55 0.12
CA PRO A 72 11.51 -7.42 1.50
C PRO A 72 13.05 -7.50 1.58
N VAL A 73 13.71 -6.37 1.32
CA VAL A 73 15.17 -6.24 1.39
C VAL A 73 15.59 -5.74 2.77
N HIS A 74 16.48 -6.49 3.42
CA HIS A 74 17.16 -6.09 4.66
C HIS A 74 18.42 -5.30 4.34
N TYR A 75 18.90 -4.46 5.27
CA TYR A 75 20.09 -3.60 5.08
C TYR A 75 21.12 -3.79 6.20
N ASP A 76 21.06 -4.89 6.95
CA ASP A 76 21.83 -5.07 8.19
C ASP A 76 23.34 -5.21 7.94
N ASP A 77 23.69 -5.81 6.81
CA ASP A 77 25.05 -6.00 6.30
C ASP A 77 25.62 -4.76 5.57
N LEU A 78 24.76 -3.78 5.26
CA LEU A 78 25.16 -2.59 4.52
C LEU A 78 25.80 -1.54 5.42
N ARG A 79 27.02 -1.13 5.04
CA ARG A 79 27.77 -0.06 5.71
C ARG A 79 27.47 1.27 5.05
N ILE A 80 27.23 2.30 5.87
CA ILE A 80 27.12 3.69 5.43
C ILE A 80 28.42 4.39 5.84
N ASP A 81 29.03 5.15 4.93
CA ASP A 81 30.17 5.99 5.30
C ASP A 81 29.68 7.15 6.17
N ALA A 82 29.86 6.99 7.48
CA ALA A 82 29.47 7.97 8.48
C ALA A 82 30.63 8.90 8.89
N SER A 83 31.72 8.99 8.10
CA SER A 83 32.88 9.84 8.42
C SER A 83 32.54 11.34 8.46
N ALA A 84 31.58 11.79 7.64
CA ALA A 84 31.07 13.15 7.62
C ALA A 84 29.81 13.37 8.49
N VAL A 85 29.39 12.36 9.27
CA VAL A 85 28.15 12.36 10.06
C VAL A 85 28.49 12.59 11.53
N THR A 86 27.81 13.56 12.16
CA THR A 86 28.02 13.86 13.59
C THR A 86 27.64 12.66 14.48
N PRO A 87 28.24 12.52 15.68
CA PRO A 87 27.89 11.42 16.60
C PRO A 87 26.40 11.36 16.95
N PHE A 88 25.72 12.52 17.05
CA PHE A 88 24.28 12.57 17.29
C PHE A 88 23.49 12.04 16.08
N ALA A 89 23.79 12.52 14.87
CA ALA A 89 23.12 12.05 13.67
C ALA A 89 23.36 10.56 13.42
N ARG A 90 24.55 10.03 13.76
CA ARG A 90 24.83 8.59 13.70
C ARG A 90 23.86 7.78 14.56
N ARG A 91 23.67 8.16 15.83
CA ARG A 91 22.68 7.50 16.71
C ARG A 91 21.25 7.58 16.16
N VAL A 92 20.88 8.72 15.57
CA VAL A 92 19.57 8.90 14.92
C VAL A 92 19.40 7.95 13.74
N TYR A 93 20.44 7.79 12.91
CA TYR A 93 20.40 6.89 11.76
C TYR A 93 20.36 5.42 12.19
N ASP A 94 21.13 5.03 13.19
CA ASP A 94 21.12 3.66 13.73
C ASP A 94 19.74 3.32 14.31
N ALA A 95 19.15 4.22 15.09
CA ALA A 95 17.80 4.04 15.63
C ALA A 95 16.73 4.03 14.52
N ALA A 96 16.89 4.83 13.46
CA ALA A 96 15.99 4.80 12.30
C ALA A 96 16.07 3.48 11.52
N ARG A 97 17.26 2.89 11.38
CA ARG A 97 17.48 1.59 10.72
C ARG A 97 16.81 0.43 11.46
N ALA A 98 16.63 0.56 12.78
CA ALA A 98 15.94 -0.43 13.60
C ALA A 98 14.40 -0.42 13.43
N ILE A 99 13.82 0.57 12.75
CA ILE A 99 12.36 0.65 12.53
C ILE A 99 11.96 -0.43 11.52
N PRO A 100 11.00 -1.33 11.83
CA PRO A 100 10.57 -2.37 10.91
C PRO A 100 9.99 -1.82 9.59
N ARG A 101 10.24 -2.54 8.49
CA ARG A 101 9.66 -2.25 7.17
C ARG A 101 8.14 -2.11 7.23
N GLY A 102 7.59 -1.09 6.58
CA GLY A 102 6.14 -0.86 6.48
C GLY A 102 5.50 -0.31 7.77
N THR A 103 6.30 -0.07 8.82
CA THR A 103 5.83 0.55 10.07
C THR A 103 6.35 1.97 10.18
N THR A 104 5.70 2.78 11.02
CA THR A 104 6.10 4.15 11.30
C THR A 104 6.26 4.41 12.78
N ILE A 105 7.12 5.38 13.11
CA ILE A 105 7.21 5.99 14.44
C ILE A 105 7.24 7.51 14.30
N THR A 106 6.92 8.22 15.37
CA THR A 106 6.99 9.69 15.40
C THR A 106 8.41 10.20 15.64
N TYR A 107 8.69 11.44 15.25
CA TYR A 107 9.95 12.12 15.64
C TYR A 107 10.17 12.14 17.17
N ALA A 108 9.10 12.21 17.96
CA ALA A 108 9.17 12.20 19.42
C ALA A 108 9.53 10.81 19.98
N GLU A 109 9.00 9.74 19.38
CA GLU A 109 9.37 8.36 19.72
C GLU A 109 10.83 8.06 19.36
N LEU A 110 11.27 8.51 18.19
CA LEU A 110 12.66 8.34 17.78
C LEU A 110 13.61 9.14 18.69
N ALA A 111 13.24 10.36 19.08
CA ALA A 111 14.01 11.16 20.04
C ALA A 111 14.19 10.40 21.36
N ARG A 112 13.10 9.85 21.92
CA ARG A 112 13.15 9.03 23.13
C ARG A 112 14.07 7.81 22.96
N ALA A 113 14.00 7.12 21.81
CA ALA A 113 14.84 5.97 21.52
C ALA A 113 16.34 6.30 21.49
N VAL A 114 16.72 7.52 21.10
CA VAL A 114 18.12 7.98 21.10
C VAL A 114 18.54 8.72 22.39
N GLY A 115 17.70 8.69 23.42
CA GLY A 115 17.97 9.27 24.73
C GLY A 115 17.84 10.80 24.78
N THR A 116 16.97 11.40 23.96
CA THR A 116 16.72 12.85 23.98
C THR A 116 15.23 13.21 23.91
N GLY A 117 14.85 14.38 24.45
CA GLY A 117 13.51 14.97 24.23
C GLY A 117 13.43 15.83 22.96
N ALA A 118 14.55 16.08 22.28
CA ALA A 118 14.65 17.07 21.21
C ALA A 118 14.21 16.55 19.83
N ALA A 119 12.90 16.33 19.63
CA ALA A 119 12.34 15.86 18.35
C ALA A 119 12.74 16.73 17.15
N ARG A 120 12.84 18.05 17.32
CA ARG A 120 13.29 18.96 16.26
C ARG A 120 14.74 18.72 15.83
N ALA A 121 15.63 18.39 16.77
CA ALA A 121 17.02 18.07 16.47
C ALA A 121 17.14 16.76 15.68
N VAL A 122 16.32 15.76 16.02
CA VAL A 122 16.18 14.51 15.24
C VAL A 122 15.73 14.81 13.82
N GLY A 123 14.74 15.69 13.64
CA GLY A 123 14.28 16.14 12.32
C GLY A 123 15.38 16.80 11.49
N VAL A 124 16.18 17.68 12.10
CA VAL A 124 17.34 18.32 11.43
C VAL A 124 18.40 17.29 11.02
N ALA A 125 18.68 16.29 11.88
CA ALA A 125 19.61 15.22 11.55
C ALA A 125 19.10 14.39 10.36
N LEU A 126 17.84 13.94 10.39
CA LEU A 126 17.22 13.18 9.30
C LEU A 126 17.12 13.98 7.99
N GLY A 127 16.95 15.30 8.06
CA GLY A 127 16.95 16.16 6.88
C GLY A 127 18.31 16.23 6.17
N ARG A 128 19.39 15.81 6.84
CA ARG A 128 20.74 15.68 6.27
C ARG A 128 21.11 14.23 5.94
N ASN A 129 20.14 13.32 5.97
CA ASN A 129 20.35 11.91 5.66
C ASN A 129 20.92 11.73 4.25
N PRO A 130 22.16 11.23 4.09
CA PRO A 130 22.79 11.07 2.79
C PRO A 130 22.25 9.87 2.00
N THR A 131 21.61 8.94 2.69
CA THR A 131 21.27 7.60 2.20
C THR A 131 19.82 7.26 2.55
N PRO A 132 18.83 7.96 1.95
CA PRO A 132 17.43 7.56 2.05
C PRO A 132 17.24 6.08 1.64
N ILE A 133 16.13 5.47 2.07
CA ILE A 133 15.85 4.02 1.97
C ILE A 133 16.70 3.19 2.95
N VAL A 134 18.03 3.29 2.89
CA VAL A 134 18.93 2.55 3.81
C VAL A 134 18.82 3.08 5.23
N VAL A 135 18.85 4.40 5.39
CA VAL A 135 18.32 5.07 6.58
C VAL A 135 16.89 5.47 6.22
N PRO A 136 15.87 4.76 6.74
CA PRO A 136 14.51 4.86 6.24
C PRO A 136 13.78 6.07 6.83
N CYS A 137 14.26 7.28 6.52
CA CYS A 137 13.70 8.53 7.03
C CYS A 137 12.21 8.72 6.65
N HIS A 138 11.71 7.97 5.67
CA HIS A 138 10.29 7.94 5.29
C HIS A 138 9.37 7.24 6.29
N ARG A 139 9.92 6.37 7.17
CA ARG A 139 9.19 5.71 8.26
C ARG A 139 8.98 6.61 9.48
N ILE A 140 9.64 7.76 9.55
CA ILE A 140 9.55 8.69 10.70
C ILE A 140 8.56 9.78 10.36
N VAL A 141 7.44 9.88 11.07
CA VAL A 141 6.35 10.81 10.77
C VAL A 141 6.21 11.89 11.85
N ALA A 142 5.49 12.97 11.53
CA ALA A 142 5.06 13.91 12.56
C ALA A 142 3.92 13.32 13.38
N SER A 143 3.62 13.90 14.55
CA SER A 143 2.51 13.45 15.39
C SER A 143 1.14 13.75 14.77
N ASP A 144 1.09 14.66 13.79
CA ASP A 144 -0.11 15.20 13.14
C ASP A 144 -0.11 14.95 11.62
N GLY A 145 0.76 14.06 11.11
CA GLY A 145 0.79 13.70 9.70
C GLY A 145 2.16 13.24 9.21
N ALA A 146 2.37 13.26 7.90
CA ALA A 146 3.61 12.82 7.25
C ALA A 146 4.88 13.49 7.79
N GLY A 147 4.80 14.75 8.24
CA GLY A 147 5.95 15.58 8.56
C GLY A 147 6.80 15.94 7.33
N GLY A 148 7.99 16.50 7.55
CA GLY A 148 8.92 16.86 6.47
C GLY A 148 9.61 15.67 5.82
N PHE A 149 10.02 15.84 4.56
CA PHE A 149 10.92 14.93 3.86
C PHE A 149 11.84 15.75 2.95
N SER A 150 13.16 15.60 3.13
CA SER A 150 14.14 16.46 2.46
C SER A 150 14.52 16.00 1.06
N ALA A 151 14.08 14.81 0.64
CA ALA A 151 14.33 14.34 -0.73
C ALA A 151 13.37 15.01 -1.73
N PRO A 152 13.71 15.01 -3.04
CA PRO A 152 12.82 15.50 -4.09
C PRO A 152 11.42 14.88 -4.00
N GLY A 153 10.40 15.69 -4.29
CA GLY A 153 8.98 15.33 -4.12
C GLY A 153 8.46 15.39 -2.67
N GLY A 154 9.32 15.53 -1.66
CA GLY A 154 8.89 15.80 -0.29
C GLY A 154 7.95 14.74 0.28
N ALA A 155 6.83 15.18 0.87
CA ALA A 155 5.89 14.27 1.53
C ALA A 155 5.27 13.22 0.59
N SER A 156 5.14 13.49 -0.71
CA SER A 156 4.60 12.51 -1.66
C SER A 156 5.58 11.35 -1.89
N THR A 157 6.87 11.63 -2.07
CA THR A 157 7.92 10.61 -2.18
C THR A 157 7.99 9.77 -0.91
N LYS A 158 7.86 10.42 0.24
CA LYS A 158 7.76 9.74 1.53
C LYS A 158 6.58 8.76 1.56
N ALA A 159 5.43 9.15 1.01
CA ALA A 159 4.22 8.33 0.91
C ALA A 159 4.45 7.11 0.03
N GLN A 160 5.11 7.32 -1.10
CA GLN A 160 5.41 6.28 -2.07
C GLN A 160 6.42 5.27 -1.54
N LEU A 161 7.49 5.72 -0.88
CA LEU A 161 8.45 4.80 -0.26
C LEU A 161 7.80 3.94 0.83
N LEU A 162 6.96 4.55 1.66
CA LEU A 162 6.24 3.79 2.67
C LEU A 162 5.19 2.85 2.05
N ALA A 163 4.56 3.25 0.93
CA ALA A 163 3.66 2.41 0.13
C ALA A 163 4.32 1.13 -0.37
N ILE A 164 5.51 1.28 -0.97
CA ILE A 164 6.33 0.19 -1.50
C ILE A 164 6.63 -0.83 -0.39
N GLU A 165 6.77 -0.33 0.83
CA GLU A 165 6.98 -1.17 2.01
C GLU A 165 5.73 -1.85 2.57
N GLY A 166 4.56 -1.61 1.96
CA GLY A 166 3.27 -2.07 2.48
C GLY A 166 2.75 -1.24 3.65
N GLY A 167 3.38 -0.10 3.94
CA GLY A 167 2.92 0.89 4.92
C GLY A 167 2.09 2.01 4.28
N SER A 168 1.55 2.88 5.12
CA SER A 168 0.87 4.11 4.71
C SER A 168 1.40 5.27 5.55
N LEU A 169 1.56 6.45 4.93
CA LEU A 169 1.87 7.66 5.67
C LEU A 169 0.64 8.03 6.46
N ASP A 170 0.68 7.57 7.69
CA ASP A 170 -0.43 7.47 8.60
C ASP A 170 -1.52 6.51 8.15
N ASP A 171 -2.08 5.84 9.13
CA ASP A 171 -3.52 5.98 9.19
C ASP A 171 -3.84 6.44 10.60
N GLU A 172 -3.90 7.76 10.77
CA GLU A 172 -4.53 8.34 11.96
C GLU A 172 -5.91 7.72 12.15
N THR A 173 -6.60 7.31 11.07
CA THR A 173 -7.80 6.48 11.12
C THR A 173 -7.55 5.15 11.81
N HIS A 174 -6.52 4.34 11.46
CA HIS A 174 -6.16 3.15 12.24
C HIS A 174 -5.76 3.45 13.69
N ARG A 175 -5.00 4.51 13.97
CA ARG A 175 -4.62 4.83 15.36
C ARG A 175 -5.82 5.29 16.18
N ALA A 176 -6.65 6.14 15.62
CA ALA A 176 -7.92 6.58 16.18
C ALA A 176 -8.86 5.39 16.38
N ALA A 177 -8.98 4.50 15.39
CA ALA A 177 -9.74 3.27 15.46
C ALA A 177 -9.24 2.35 16.55
N ARG A 178 -7.94 2.07 16.62
CA ARG A 178 -7.37 1.21 17.67
C ARG A 178 -7.62 1.79 19.06
N ARG A 179 -7.41 3.11 19.26
CA ARG A 179 -7.73 3.78 20.54
C ARG A 179 -9.22 3.70 20.86
N HIS A 180 -10.07 3.95 19.88
CA HIS A 180 -11.52 3.95 20.01
C HIS A 180 -12.04 2.55 20.32
N LEU A 181 -11.74 1.56 19.47
CA LEU A 181 -12.14 0.15 19.62
C LEU A 181 -11.67 -0.42 20.95
N ALA A 182 -10.41 -0.18 21.35
CA ALA A 182 -9.89 -0.66 22.63
C ALA A 182 -10.56 -0.01 23.86
N ARG A 183 -11.26 1.12 23.68
CA ARG A 183 -12.01 1.82 24.73
C ARG A 183 -13.47 1.37 24.78
N VAL A 184 -14.10 1.15 23.63
CA VAL A 184 -15.55 0.86 23.53
C VAL A 184 -15.85 -0.65 23.56
N ASP A 185 -14.86 -1.50 23.32
CA ASP A 185 -15.01 -2.96 23.28
C ASP A 185 -13.87 -3.66 24.04
N PRO A 186 -14.07 -3.98 25.33
CA PRO A 186 -13.06 -4.61 26.18
C PRO A 186 -12.59 -5.98 25.68
N GLU A 187 -13.48 -6.78 25.09
CA GLU A 187 -13.19 -8.09 24.53
C GLU A 187 -12.28 -7.98 23.31
N LEU A 188 -12.58 -7.06 22.39
CA LEU A 188 -11.77 -6.77 21.21
C LEU A 188 -10.44 -6.08 21.59
N ALA A 189 -10.40 -5.31 22.68
CA ALA A 189 -9.23 -4.54 23.12
C ALA A 189 -7.95 -5.38 23.27
N LYS A 190 -8.08 -6.64 23.70
CA LYS A 190 -6.95 -7.58 23.82
C LYS A 190 -6.26 -7.77 22.47
N LEU A 191 -7.04 -8.01 21.42
CA LEU A 191 -6.56 -8.23 20.07
C LEU A 191 -6.00 -6.94 19.45
N VAL A 192 -6.68 -5.82 19.67
CA VAL A 192 -6.28 -4.49 19.17
C VAL A 192 -4.92 -4.04 19.71
N ARG A 193 -4.63 -4.37 20.98
CA ARG A 193 -3.34 -4.08 21.61
C ARG A 193 -2.24 -5.01 21.10
N ALA A 194 -2.55 -6.29 20.87
CA ALA A 194 -1.59 -7.29 20.44
C ALA A 194 -1.20 -7.18 18.95
N ILE A 195 -2.15 -6.84 18.08
CA ILE A 195 -1.96 -6.88 16.62
C ILE A 195 -2.05 -5.47 16.03
N PRO A 196 -1.01 -4.98 15.33
CA PRO A 196 -1.10 -3.73 14.58
C PRO A 196 -2.05 -3.88 13.39
N CYS A 197 -2.90 -2.88 13.14
CA CYS A 197 -3.80 -2.89 11.98
C CYS A 197 -3.01 -2.70 10.69
N THR A 198 -3.19 -3.63 9.74
CA THR A 198 -2.56 -3.59 8.41
C THR A 198 -3.59 -3.55 7.27
N LEU A 199 -4.85 -3.21 7.58
CA LEU A 199 -5.87 -3.00 6.55
C LEU A 199 -5.39 -1.91 5.57
N PRO A 200 -5.35 -2.13 4.25
CA PRO A 200 -4.83 -1.13 3.34
C PRO A 200 -5.76 0.08 3.25
N VAL A 201 -5.19 1.29 3.34
CA VAL A 201 -5.91 2.56 3.23
C VAL A 201 -5.75 3.10 1.82
N ARG A 202 -6.36 2.45 0.83
CA ARG A 202 -6.22 2.90 -0.56
C ARG A 202 -7.49 2.66 -1.37
N PRO A 203 -8.00 3.70 -2.05
CA PRO A 203 -8.65 3.52 -3.32
C PRO A 203 -7.61 3.10 -4.35
N ASN A 204 -7.66 1.86 -4.84
CA ASN A 204 -6.95 1.55 -6.07
C ASN A 204 -7.60 2.42 -7.16
N GLY A 205 -6.82 3.30 -7.81
CA GLY A 205 -7.31 4.31 -8.77
C GLY A 205 -7.89 3.75 -10.07
N ASN A 206 -8.40 2.51 -10.05
CA ASN A 206 -9.03 1.82 -11.15
C ASN A 206 -10.15 0.88 -10.67
N LEU A 207 -11.26 1.46 -10.21
CA LEU A 207 -12.41 0.70 -9.68
C LEU A 207 -12.99 -0.27 -10.72
N PHE A 208 -12.96 0.06 -12.01
CA PHE A 208 -13.43 -0.83 -13.09
C PHE A 208 -12.63 -2.13 -13.10
N ARG A 209 -11.30 -2.04 -13.18
CA ARG A 209 -10.38 -3.18 -13.11
C ARG A 209 -10.61 -4.00 -11.85
N THR A 210 -10.71 -3.33 -10.71
CA THR A 210 -10.92 -3.98 -9.41
C THR A 210 -12.19 -4.83 -9.43
N ILE A 211 -13.31 -4.26 -9.91
CA ILE A 211 -14.59 -4.99 -9.98
C ILE A 211 -14.46 -6.18 -10.94
N VAL A 212 -13.83 -6.00 -12.11
CA VAL A 212 -13.60 -7.12 -13.06
C VAL A 212 -12.75 -8.22 -12.42
N ARG A 213 -11.71 -7.85 -11.65
CA ARG A 213 -10.86 -8.79 -10.92
C ARG A 213 -11.66 -9.54 -9.85
N ALA A 214 -12.52 -8.83 -9.12
CA ALA A 214 -13.40 -9.42 -8.11
C ALA A 214 -14.34 -10.45 -8.75
N ILE A 215 -15.04 -10.09 -9.84
CA ILE A 215 -15.93 -11.01 -10.60
C ILE A 215 -15.14 -12.23 -11.10
N THR A 216 -13.95 -12.01 -11.66
CA THR A 216 -13.08 -13.07 -12.17
C THR A 216 -12.73 -14.08 -11.07
N GLY A 217 -12.37 -13.61 -9.89
CA GLY A 217 -11.90 -14.43 -8.77
C GLY A 217 -12.99 -15.18 -7.97
N GLN A 218 -14.28 -14.87 -8.16
CA GLN A 218 -15.37 -15.52 -7.43
C GLN A 218 -15.27 -17.06 -7.52
N GLN A 219 -15.35 -17.75 -6.38
CA GLN A 219 -15.33 -19.22 -6.28
C GLN A 219 -14.07 -19.89 -6.88
N LEU A 220 -12.94 -19.19 -6.93
CA LEU A 220 -11.66 -19.71 -7.42
C LEU A 220 -10.55 -19.56 -6.37
N SER A 221 -9.49 -20.36 -6.52
CA SER A 221 -8.24 -20.11 -5.80
C SER A 221 -7.56 -18.84 -6.31
N THR A 222 -6.75 -18.20 -5.45
CA THR A 222 -5.99 -16.99 -5.80
C THR A 222 -5.13 -17.19 -7.07
N LYS A 223 -4.49 -18.35 -7.20
CA LYS A 223 -3.63 -18.68 -8.35
C LYS A 223 -4.46 -18.80 -9.64
N ALA A 224 -5.58 -19.52 -9.60
CA ALA A 224 -6.45 -19.68 -10.77
C ALA A 224 -7.06 -18.33 -11.21
N ALA A 225 -7.54 -17.53 -10.24
CA ALA A 225 -8.05 -16.19 -10.49
C ALA A 225 -7.01 -15.29 -11.16
N ALA A 226 -5.77 -15.28 -10.66
CA ALA A 226 -4.67 -14.50 -11.23
C ALA A 226 -4.35 -14.92 -12.67
N THR A 227 -4.31 -16.23 -12.96
CA THR A 227 -4.05 -16.74 -14.31
C THR A 227 -5.14 -16.32 -15.30
N ILE A 228 -6.42 -16.48 -14.95
CA ILE A 228 -7.54 -16.10 -15.83
C ILE A 228 -7.53 -14.58 -16.05
N PHE A 229 -7.28 -13.81 -14.98
CA PHE A 229 -7.24 -12.36 -15.07
C PHE A 229 -6.11 -11.84 -15.96
N ALA A 230 -4.91 -12.41 -15.88
CA ALA A 230 -3.79 -12.06 -16.76
C ALA A 230 -4.08 -12.38 -18.24
N ARG A 231 -4.76 -13.51 -18.51
CA ARG A 231 -5.21 -13.86 -19.87
C ARG A 231 -6.27 -12.89 -20.38
N LEU A 232 -7.18 -12.44 -19.52
CA LEU A 232 -8.17 -11.42 -19.86
C LEU A 232 -7.50 -10.09 -20.20
N GLU A 233 -6.53 -9.64 -19.40
CA GLU A 233 -5.75 -8.44 -19.69
C GLU A 233 -5.07 -8.55 -21.07
N ALA A 234 -4.43 -9.68 -21.37
CA ALA A 234 -3.82 -9.92 -22.67
C ALA A 234 -4.84 -9.92 -23.83
N ALA A 235 -5.98 -10.61 -23.67
CA ALA A 235 -7.03 -10.67 -24.70
C ALA A 235 -7.67 -9.30 -25.00
N LEU A 236 -7.71 -8.42 -24.00
CA LEU A 236 -8.19 -7.05 -24.14
C LEU A 236 -7.08 -6.07 -24.56
N ALA A 237 -5.88 -6.57 -24.90
CA ALA A 237 -4.69 -5.78 -25.20
C ALA A 237 -4.37 -4.72 -24.12
N ILE A 238 -4.65 -5.07 -22.86
CA ILE A 238 -4.39 -4.25 -21.69
C ILE A 238 -2.94 -4.50 -21.26
N GLY A 239 -2.09 -3.48 -21.45
CA GLY A 239 -0.66 -3.57 -21.16
C GLY A 239 0.19 -3.26 -22.39
N GLY A 240 0.53 -1.99 -22.56
CA GLY A 240 1.39 -1.50 -23.65
C GLY A 240 1.88 -0.06 -23.47
N ASP A 241 1.47 0.62 -22.40
CA ASP A 241 1.86 1.99 -22.10
C ASP A 241 2.47 2.03 -20.69
N ALA A 242 3.78 2.30 -20.66
CA ALA A 242 4.60 2.31 -19.46
C ALA A 242 4.09 3.31 -18.40
N ARG A 243 3.30 4.31 -18.81
CA ARG A 243 2.68 5.30 -17.92
C ARG A 243 1.65 4.68 -16.95
N TRP A 244 1.21 3.46 -17.20
CA TRP A 244 0.21 2.75 -16.39
C TRP A 244 0.74 1.52 -15.65
N GLN A 245 2.06 1.28 -15.71
CA GLN A 245 2.75 0.26 -14.93
C GLN A 245 3.32 0.88 -13.64
N GLY A 246 2.68 0.60 -12.51
CA GLY A 246 3.11 1.06 -11.18
C GLY A 246 2.43 0.24 -10.08
N GLN A 247 2.90 0.35 -8.84
CA GLN A 247 2.47 -0.49 -7.72
C GLN A 247 1.05 -0.15 -7.20
N GLY A 248 0.07 -0.65 -7.95
CA GLY A 248 -1.32 -0.96 -7.58
C GLY A 248 -1.93 -2.05 -8.49
N GLY A 249 -1.08 -2.65 -9.34
CA GLY A 249 -1.47 -3.34 -10.57
C GLY A 249 -1.60 -2.37 -11.75
N ALA A 250 -1.57 -2.89 -12.97
CA ALA A 250 -1.75 -2.10 -14.19
C ALA A 250 -3.02 -1.24 -14.09
N ARG A 251 -2.92 0.08 -14.23
CA ARG A 251 -4.13 0.90 -14.42
C ARG A 251 -4.66 0.51 -15.80
N TRP A 252 -5.85 -0.10 -15.84
CA TRP A 252 -6.56 -0.30 -17.10
C TRP A 252 -6.83 1.08 -17.74
N PRO A 253 -6.64 1.22 -19.05
CA PRO A 253 -6.88 2.48 -19.74
C PRO A 253 -8.37 2.86 -19.68
N ASP A 254 -8.68 4.14 -19.88
CA ASP A 254 -10.06 4.65 -19.77
C ASP A 254 -11.00 4.06 -20.85
N ASP A 255 -10.44 3.55 -21.94
CA ASP A 255 -11.15 2.84 -23.02
C ASP A 255 -11.36 1.33 -22.71
N ALA A 256 -10.94 0.82 -21.55
CA ALA A 256 -11.10 -0.59 -21.19
C ALA A 256 -12.57 -1.08 -21.20
N PRO A 257 -13.58 -0.32 -20.75
CA PRO A 257 -14.98 -0.71 -20.93
C PRO A 257 -15.34 -0.96 -22.40
N SER A 258 -14.92 -0.10 -23.32
CA SER A 258 -15.17 -0.31 -24.75
C SER A 258 -14.44 -1.53 -25.33
N ARG A 259 -13.22 -1.83 -24.84
CA ARG A 259 -12.49 -3.04 -25.24
C ARG A 259 -13.21 -4.31 -24.79
N VAL A 260 -13.77 -4.31 -23.57
CA VAL A 260 -14.59 -5.43 -23.07
C VAL A 260 -15.83 -5.63 -23.94
N LEU A 261 -16.50 -4.53 -24.34
CA LEU A 261 -17.70 -4.61 -25.18
C LEU A 261 -17.39 -5.08 -26.61
N GLY A 262 -16.23 -4.69 -27.15
CA GLY A 262 -15.73 -5.10 -28.48
C GLY A 262 -15.21 -6.53 -28.57
N ALA A 263 -14.80 -7.14 -27.46
CA ALA A 263 -14.49 -8.57 -27.41
C ALA A 263 -15.78 -9.40 -27.55
N ASP A 264 -15.76 -10.44 -28.40
CA ASP A 264 -16.88 -11.37 -28.47
C ASP A 264 -16.95 -12.28 -27.22
N GLU A 265 -18.12 -12.87 -26.96
CA GLU A 265 -18.29 -13.74 -25.79
C GLU A 265 -17.39 -14.97 -25.84
N ALA A 266 -17.11 -15.50 -27.04
CA ALA A 266 -16.25 -16.65 -27.23
C ALA A 266 -14.81 -16.36 -26.77
N ALA A 267 -14.26 -15.19 -27.08
CA ALA A 267 -12.94 -14.74 -26.64
C ALA A 267 -12.87 -14.56 -25.12
N LEU A 268 -13.91 -13.96 -24.52
CA LEU A 268 -14.00 -13.84 -23.06
C LEU A 268 -14.06 -15.21 -22.37
N ARG A 269 -14.70 -16.20 -22.98
CA ARG A 269 -14.73 -17.57 -22.46
C ARG A 269 -13.41 -18.30 -22.67
N ALA A 270 -12.72 -18.08 -23.79
CA ALA A 270 -11.44 -18.71 -24.11
C ALA A 270 -10.34 -18.38 -23.08
N VAL A 271 -10.41 -17.24 -22.41
CA VAL A 271 -9.47 -16.89 -21.32
C VAL A 271 -9.73 -17.65 -20.00
N GLY A 272 -10.85 -18.38 -19.92
CA GLY A 272 -11.23 -19.19 -18.76
C GLY A 272 -12.37 -18.64 -17.91
N LEU A 273 -13.09 -17.61 -18.38
CA LEU A 273 -14.29 -17.12 -17.70
C LEU A 273 -15.49 -18.06 -17.93
N SER A 274 -16.32 -18.23 -16.91
CA SER A 274 -17.64 -18.85 -17.09
C SER A 274 -18.58 -17.88 -17.82
N ALA A 275 -19.66 -18.41 -18.42
CA ALA A 275 -20.67 -17.59 -19.08
C ALA A 275 -21.27 -16.53 -18.13
N ALA A 276 -21.53 -16.90 -16.87
CA ALA A 276 -22.04 -15.97 -15.87
C ALA A 276 -21.07 -14.82 -15.55
N LYS A 277 -19.76 -15.12 -15.45
CA LYS A 277 -18.72 -14.10 -15.21
C LYS A 277 -18.52 -13.19 -16.42
N ALA A 278 -18.49 -13.76 -17.63
CA ALA A 278 -18.41 -12.99 -18.86
C ALA A 278 -19.61 -12.03 -19.00
N ALA A 279 -20.83 -12.51 -18.75
CA ALA A 279 -22.03 -11.67 -18.77
C ALA A 279 -21.99 -10.54 -17.72
N SER A 280 -21.47 -10.82 -16.52
CA SER A 280 -21.33 -9.83 -15.44
C SER A 280 -20.31 -8.73 -15.79
N ILE A 281 -19.17 -9.12 -16.37
CA ILE A 281 -18.13 -8.18 -16.83
C ILE A 281 -18.63 -7.31 -17.99
N ARG A 282 -19.39 -7.89 -18.93
CA ARG A 282 -20.02 -7.12 -20.02
C ARG A 282 -21.10 -6.16 -19.51
N ASP A 283 -21.94 -6.57 -18.55
CA ASP A 283 -22.94 -5.69 -17.93
C ASP A 283 -22.28 -4.50 -17.22
N LEU A 284 -21.20 -4.74 -16.46
CA LEU A 284 -20.40 -3.67 -15.87
C LEU A 284 -19.89 -2.69 -16.95
N ALA A 285 -19.27 -3.23 -18.01
CA ALA A 285 -18.74 -2.41 -19.11
C ALA A 285 -19.84 -1.58 -19.78
N GLN A 286 -21.01 -2.18 -20.03
CA GLN A 286 -22.15 -1.48 -20.63
C GLN A 286 -22.64 -0.32 -19.77
N ARG A 287 -22.78 -0.53 -18.44
CA ARG A 287 -23.23 0.50 -17.50
C ARG A 287 -22.24 1.65 -17.38
N VAL A 288 -20.94 1.36 -17.42
CA VAL A 288 -19.90 2.38 -17.39
C VAL A 288 -19.87 3.16 -18.71
N SER A 289 -19.88 2.47 -19.86
CA SER A 289 -19.87 3.11 -21.18
C SER A 289 -21.13 3.94 -21.47
N SER A 290 -22.29 3.55 -20.93
CA SER A 290 -23.53 4.34 -21.07
C SER A 290 -23.65 5.50 -20.07
N GLY A 291 -22.75 5.60 -19.10
CA GLY A 291 -22.84 6.56 -18.00
C GLY A 291 -23.86 6.20 -16.91
N ALA A 292 -24.53 5.05 -17.01
CA ALA A 292 -25.43 4.55 -15.95
C ALA A 292 -24.68 4.24 -14.63
N LEU A 293 -23.38 3.97 -14.71
CA LEU A 293 -22.49 3.83 -13.56
C LEU A 293 -21.22 4.67 -13.76
N ASP A 294 -21.19 5.87 -13.16
CA ASP A 294 -20.01 6.73 -13.14
C ASP A 294 -19.08 6.33 -12.00
N LEU A 295 -18.04 5.55 -12.33
CA LEU A 295 -17.06 5.06 -11.36
C LEU A 295 -16.18 6.16 -10.75
N VAL A 296 -16.07 7.33 -11.38
CA VAL A 296 -15.29 8.47 -10.86
C VAL A 296 -16.09 9.22 -9.81
N ARG A 297 -17.41 9.35 -9.99
CA ARG A 297 -18.28 10.00 -9.01
C ARG A 297 -18.67 9.06 -7.87
N ILE A 298 -18.91 7.78 -8.14
CA ILE A 298 -19.43 6.85 -7.15
C ILE A 298 -18.49 6.67 -5.95
N VAL A 299 -17.17 6.78 -6.15
CA VAL A 299 -16.18 6.68 -5.06
C VAL A 299 -16.29 7.79 -4.02
N ARG A 300 -17.02 8.87 -4.30
CA ARG A 300 -17.30 9.98 -3.36
C ARG A 300 -18.68 9.91 -2.75
N ALA A 301 -19.54 9.00 -3.21
CA ALA A 301 -20.89 8.85 -2.70
C ALA A 301 -20.91 8.24 -1.28
N PRO A 302 -22.02 8.38 -0.53
CA PRO A 302 -22.23 7.64 0.71
C PRO A 302 -22.22 6.12 0.49
N ASP A 303 -21.77 5.36 1.48
CA ASP A 303 -21.52 3.91 1.34
C ASP A 303 -22.73 3.13 0.80
N GLU A 304 -23.94 3.36 1.32
CA GLU A 304 -25.15 2.69 0.82
C GLU A 304 -25.44 2.99 -0.65
N ARG A 305 -25.16 4.22 -1.13
CA ARG A 305 -25.33 4.57 -2.55
C ARG A 305 -24.33 3.82 -3.43
N VAL A 306 -23.13 3.56 -2.91
CA VAL A 306 -22.14 2.73 -3.61
C VAL A 306 -22.60 1.28 -3.64
N VAL A 307 -23.12 0.75 -2.52
CA VAL A 307 -23.68 -0.62 -2.47
C VAL A 307 -24.81 -0.77 -3.48
N ASP A 308 -25.80 0.13 -3.50
CA ASP A 308 -26.92 0.09 -4.44
C ASP A 308 -26.44 0.11 -5.90
N ALA A 309 -25.50 0.99 -6.22
CA ALA A 309 -24.97 1.12 -7.58
C ALA A 309 -24.17 -0.12 -8.02
N LEU A 310 -23.36 -0.69 -7.12
CA LEU A 310 -22.57 -1.89 -7.41
C LEU A 310 -23.44 -3.15 -7.48
N THR A 311 -24.45 -3.29 -6.62
CA THR A 311 -25.36 -4.44 -6.63
C THR A 311 -26.33 -4.46 -7.82
N ALA A 312 -26.53 -3.31 -8.46
CA ALA A 312 -27.24 -3.24 -9.74
C ALA A 312 -26.48 -3.95 -10.88
N VAL A 313 -25.17 -4.15 -10.74
CA VAL A 313 -24.35 -4.91 -11.70
C VAL A 313 -24.60 -6.40 -11.51
N ARG A 314 -24.88 -7.11 -12.61
CA ARG A 314 -25.08 -8.56 -12.61
C ARG A 314 -23.93 -9.27 -11.91
N GLY A 315 -24.25 -10.21 -11.02
CA GLY A 315 -23.25 -11.05 -10.34
C GLY A 315 -22.51 -10.38 -9.17
N ILE A 316 -22.86 -9.13 -8.82
CA ILE A 316 -22.34 -8.46 -7.63
C ILE A 316 -23.43 -8.45 -6.55
N GLY A 317 -23.18 -9.15 -5.45
CA GLY A 317 -24.03 -9.09 -4.25
C GLY A 317 -23.56 -8.03 -3.26
N ARG A 318 -24.37 -7.75 -2.25
CA ARG A 318 -24.06 -6.78 -1.17
C ARG A 318 -22.71 -7.05 -0.52
N TRP A 319 -22.45 -8.31 -0.15
CA TRP A 319 -21.17 -8.72 0.44
C TRP A 319 -19.98 -8.32 -0.45
N THR A 320 -20.05 -8.53 -1.77
CA THR A 320 -18.97 -8.14 -2.69
C THR A 320 -18.80 -6.62 -2.74
N ALA A 321 -19.90 -5.85 -2.75
CA ALA A 321 -19.83 -4.40 -2.70
C ALA A 321 -19.21 -3.88 -1.39
N GLU A 322 -19.55 -4.49 -0.25
CA GLU A 322 -18.96 -4.18 1.06
C GLU A 322 -17.47 -4.53 1.12
N MET A 323 -17.05 -5.67 0.55
CA MET A 323 -15.62 -6.02 0.42
C MET A 323 -14.86 -4.98 -0.41
N LEU A 324 -15.45 -4.52 -1.52
CA LEU A 324 -14.88 -3.44 -2.34
C LEU A 324 -14.79 -2.12 -1.57
N LEU A 325 -15.81 -1.78 -0.78
CA LEU A 325 -15.76 -0.59 0.06
C LEU A 325 -14.62 -0.65 1.08
N ILE A 326 -14.43 -1.79 1.73
CA ILE A 326 -13.39 -1.98 2.76
C ILE A 326 -11.99 -2.02 2.15
N PHE A 327 -11.74 -2.93 1.20
CA PHE A 327 -10.39 -3.25 0.75
C PHE A 327 -9.92 -2.43 -0.45
N ASP A 328 -10.86 -1.91 -1.25
CA ASP A 328 -10.55 -1.20 -2.48
C ASP A 328 -10.95 0.25 -2.49
N LEU A 329 -11.82 0.73 -1.60
CA LEU A 329 -12.12 2.15 -1.41
C LEU A 329 -11.65 2.68 -0.05
N GLY A 330 -11.17 1.80 0.84
CA GLY A 330 -10.67 2.17 2.16
C GLY A 330 -11.72 2.83 3.06
N ARG A 331 -13.00 2.49 2.91
CA ARG A 331 -14.08 3.03 3.75
C ARG A 331 -13.92 2.52 5.18
N PRO A 332 -13.84 3.42 6.19
CA PRO A 332 -13.52 3.01 7.56
C PRO A 332 -14.72 2.43 8.33
N ASP A 333 -15.95 2.68 7.87
CA ASP A 333 -17.17 2.41 8.65
C ASP A 333 -18.18 1.45 7.99
N VAL A 334 -17.68 0.37 7.40
CA VAL A 334 -18.50 -0.70 6.78
C VAL A 334 -18.54 -1.92 7.69
N LEU A 335 -19.73 -2.50 7.86
CA LEU A 335 -19.94 -3.71 8.66
C LEU A 335 -20.60 -4.79 7.78
N PRO A 336 -19.85 -5.78 7.30
CA PRO A 336 -20.40 -6.83 6.45
C PRO A 336 -21.07 -7.89 7.32
N VAL A 337 -22.32 -7.64 7.71
CA VAL A 337 -23.06 -8.45 8.70
C VAL A 337 -23.31 -9.90 8.26
N ASP A 338 -23.34 -10.14 6.95
CA ASP A 338 -23.52 -11.46 6.36
C ASP A 338 -22.19 -12.23 6.19
N ASP A 339 -21.05 -11.60 6.46
CA ASP A 339 -19.75 -12.25 6.35
C ASP A 339 -19.55 -13.30 7.44
N LEU A 340 -19.36 -14.56 7.03
CA LEU A 340 -19.16 -15.67 7.95
C LEU A 340 -17.90 -15.50 8.82
N GLY A 341 -16.85 -14.89 8.27
CA GLY A 341 -15.60 -14.61 9.00
C GLY A 341 -15.82 -13.60 10.12
N VAL A 342 -16.56 -12.51 9.86
CA VAL A 342 -16.97 -11.53 10.86
C VAL A 342 -17.84 -12.19 11.92
N ARG A 343 -18.86 -12.95 11.54
CA ARG A 343 -19.75 -13.64 12.49
C ARG A 343 -18.99 -14.62 13.39
N LYS A 344 -18.11 -15.45 12.81
CA LYS A 344 -17.27 -16.40 13.58
C LYS A 344 -16.22 -15.69 14.43
N GLY A 345 -15.62 -14.62 13.92
CA GLY A 345 -14.65 -13.82 14.67
C GLY A 345 -15.31 -13.18 15.89
N LEU A 346 -16.51 -12.60 15.73
CA LEU A 346 -17.28 -12.02 16.83
C LEU A 346 -17.66 -13.10 17.86
N GLN A 347 -18.09 -14.27 17.39
CA GLN A 347 -18.37 -15.42 18.25
C GLN A 347 -17.15 -15.80 19.10
N LYS A 348 -15.96 -15.90 18.48
CA LYS A 348 -14.70 -16.26 19.16
C LYS A 348 -14.27 -15.18 20.15
N VAL A 349 -14.24 -13.92 19.73
CA VAL A 349 -13.73 -12.79 20.55
C VAL A 349 -14.63 -12.53 21.77
N HIS A 350 -15.95 -12.63 21.62
CA HIS A 350 -16.91 -12.36 22.70
C HIS A 350 -17.41 -13.63 23.41
N GLY A 351 -16.89 -14.81 23.07
CA GLY A 351 -17.25 -16.08 23.72
C GLY A 351 -18.74 -16.46 23.57
N LEU A 352 -19.35 -16.19 22.41
CA LEU A 352 -20.77 -16.47 22.19
C LEU A 352 -21.03 -17.97 21.96
N ARG A 353 -22.08 -18.50 22.59
CA ARG A 353 -22.45 -19.93 22.49
C ARG A 353 -22.91 -20.34 21.08
N ALA A 354 -23.52 -19.41 20.35
CA ALA A 354 -24.02 -19.63 18.99
C ALA A 354 -23.46 -18.57 18.05
N LEU A 355 -23.47 -18.88 16.75
CA LEU A 355 -23.09 -17.94 15.70
C LEU A 355 -24.10 -16.77 15.70
N PRO A 356 -23.66 -15.52 15.95
CA PRO A 356 -24.57 -14.37 16.02
C PRO A 356 -25.23 -14.12 14.66
N ASP A 357 -26.49 -13.69 14.66
CA ASP A 357 -27.21 -13.21 13.46
C ASP A 357 -26.81 -11.77 13.09
N ALA A 358 -27.29 -11.29 11.93
CA ALA A 358 -26.97 -9.96 11.42
C ALA A 358 -27.39 -8.84 12.38
N GLU A 359 -28.53 -9.00 13.07
CA GLU A 359 -29.01 -8.05 14.07
C GLU A 359 -28.07 -7.98 15.28
N THR A 360 -27.64 -9.15 15.79
CA THR A 360 -26.69 -9.21 16.90
C THR A 360 -25.33 -8.64 16.53
N VAL A 361 -24.83 -8.90 15.32
CA VAL A 361 -23.58 -8.31 14.81
C VAL A 361 -23.71 -6.79 14.76
N THR A 362 -24.81 -6.28 14.20
CA THR A 362 -25.08 -4.83 14.10
C THR A 362 -25.10 -4.18 15.48
N ARG A 363 -25.90 -4.71 16.40
CA ARG A 363 -26.03 -4.17 17.76
C ARG A 363 -24.71 -4.12 18.51
N ARG A 364 -23.86 -5.16 18.38
CA ARG A 364 -22.56 -5.23 19.06
C ARG A 364 -21.51 -4.30 18.45
N ALA A 365 -21.53 -4.13 17.13
CA ALA A 365 -20.58 -3.28 16.42
C ALA A 365 -20.99 -1.80 16.34
N GLU A 366 -22.18 -1.42 16.84
CA GLU A 366 -22.64 -0.02 16.76
C GLU A 366 -21.69 0.94 17.49
N ALA A 367 -21.18 0.53 18.65
CA ALA A 367 -20.23 1.31 19.42
C ALA A 367 -18.87 1.49 18.72
N TRP A 368 -18.57 0.72 17.66
CA TRP A 368 -17.31 0.78 16.92
C TRP A 368 -17.24 1.92 15.90
N ARG A 369 -18.37 2.59 15.62
CA ARG A 369 -18.41 3.72 14.70
C ARG A 369 -17.43 4.83 15.13
N PRO A 370 -16.69 5.46 14.19
CA PRO A 370 -16.81 5.33 12.73
C PRO A 370 -15.81 4.32 12.12
N PHE A 371 -15.45 3.24 12.83
CA PHE A 371 -14.34 2.35 12.47
C PHE A 371 -14.74 0.87 12.34
N ARG A 372 -15.99 0.60 11.93
CA ARG A 372 -16.51 -0.77 11.81
C ARG A 372 -15.75 -1.66 10.83
N SER A 373 -15.13 -1.10 9.79
CA SER A 373 -14.28 -1.88 8.85
C SER A 373 -13.04 -2.41 9.56
N ILE A 374 -12.45 -1.60 10.45
CA ILE A 374 -11.25 -1.97 11.21
C ILE A 374 -11.60 -2.97 12.32
N GLY A 375 -12.76 -2.80 12.96
CA GLY A 375 -13.30 -3.81 13.88
C GLY A 375 -13.50 -5.16 13.19
N SER A 376 -14.13 -5.16 12.00
CA SER A 376 -14.31 -6.35 11.16
C SER A 376 -12.97 -7.00 10.77
N TRP A 377 -11.96 -6.17 10.45
CA TRP A 377 -10.61 -6.65 10.17
C TRP A 377 -9.99 -7.41 11.34
N TYR A 378 -10.13 -6.88 12.56
CA TYR A 378 -9.68 -7.57 13.78
C TYR A 378 -10.44 -8.89 13.99
N LEU A 379 -11.74 -8.96 13.71
CA LEU A 379 -12.48 -10.21 13.80
C LEU A 379 -11.96 -11.28 12.84
N TRP A 380 -11.58 -10.92 11.61
CA TRP A 380 -10.91 -11.85 10.69
C TRP A 380 -9.55 -12.31 11.24
N ARG A 381 -8.73 -11.38 11.78
CA ARG A 381 -7.44 -11.75 12.40
C ARG A 381 -7.60 -12.69 13.59
N ALA A 382 -8.70 -12.59 14.34
CA ALA A 382 -8.98 -13.48 15.45
C ALA A 382 -9.09 -14.96 15.01
N LEU A 383 -9.48 -15.21 13.75
CA LEU A 383 -9.60 -16.56 13.20
C LEU A 383 -8.25 -17.12 12.74
N ASP A 384 -7.33 -16.26 12.30
CA ASP A 384 -5.97 -16.64 11.87
C ASP A 384 -5.06 -16.98 13.06
N ALA A 385 -5.30 -16.36 14.22
CA ALA A 385 -4.58 -16.67 15.44
C ALA A 385 -4.95 -18.08 15.94
N THR A 386 -4.04 -19.03 15.75
CA THR A 386 -4.10 -20.39 16.29
C THR A 386 -4.38 -20.32 17.79
N PRO A 387 -5.28 -21.16 18.36
CA PRO A 387 -5.39 -21.25 19.81
C PRO A 387 -4.04 -21.70 20.38
N THR A 388 -3.43 -20.88 21.23
CA THR A 388 -2.35 -21.32 22.13
C THR A 388 -2.86 -22.34 23.12
#